data_AF-A0A5N3UQJ8-F1
#
_entry.id   AF-A0A5N3UQJ8-F1
#
_cell.length_a   1.000
_cell.length_b   1.000
_cell.length_c   1.000
_cell.angle_alpha   90.00
_cell.angle_beta   90.00
_cell.angle_gamma   90.00
#
_symmetry.space_group_name_H-M   'P 1'
#
loop_
_entity.id
_entity.type
_entity.pdbx_description
1 polymer ?
#
loop_
_entity_poly.entity_id
_entity_poly.type
_entity_poly.pdbx_seq_one_letter_code
_entity_poly.pdbx_strand_id
1 'polypeptide(L)'
;MLKILQARLQQYVNCELPVVQAGFRKGRGTRDQIANIGWIIEKARELQKNIYFCFIDYAKAIDCVDHNKLWKILKEMGIPDHLTCLLRNLYAGQEATVRTGHGTTDWFQIGKTVRQGCILSPCLFNLYAEYIMRNAGLEEAQAGIKIAGKNINNLRYADDTTLMAESEEELKSLLMKVKEESEKFVLKLNIQKTKIMAFVSDFIFLGSKITEDGDCSHEIKRRLLLGRKVMTNLDSILKSRDYFAIKGPSGQGYGFSSGHVWM
;
A
#
# COMPACT_ATOMS: atom_id res chain seq x y z
N MET A 1 -6.38 19.49 15.41
CA MET A 1 -7.69 19.33 14.76
C MET A 1 -7.80 18.05 13.93
N LEU A 2 -7.00 17.85 12.87
CA LEU A 2 -7.11 16.67 12.00
C LEU A 2 -6.96 15.33 12.74
N LYS A 3 -6.10 15.24 13.76
CA LYS A 3 -5.96 14.02 14.60
C LYS A 3 -7.24 13.64 15.34
N ILE A 4 -8.02 14.63 15.78
CA ILE A 4 -9.30 14.41 16.46
C ILE A 4 -10.34 13.89 15.45
N LEU A 5 -10.38 14.50 14.26
CA LEU A 5 -11.26 14.06 13.19
C LEU A 5 -10.93 12.63 12.74
N GLN A 6 -9.64 12.32 12.61
CA GLN A 6 -9.16 10.97 12.31
C GLN A 6 -9.62 9.97 13.36
N ALA A 7 -9.43 10.28 14.65
CA ALA A 7 -9.84 9.39 15.73
C ALA A 7 -11.34 9.08 15.72
N ARG A 8 -12.17 10.09 15.42
CA ARG A 8 -13.63 9.92 15.26
C ARG A 8 -13.97 9.08 14.04
N LEU A 9 -13.39 9.36 12.88
CA LEU A 9 -13.61 8.58 11.66
C LEU A 9 -13.17 7.13 11.82
N GLN A 10 -12.06 6.88 12.52
CA GLN A 10 -11.50 5.55 12.68
C GLN A 10 -12.47 4.60 13.38
N GLN A 11 -13.35 5.10 14.26
CA GLN A 11 -14.38 4.29 14.90
C GLN A 11 -15.33 3.68 13.88
N TYR A 12 -15.74 4.45 12.86
CA TYR A 12 -16.61 3.98 11.78
C TYR A 12 -15.83 3.14 10.76
N VAL A 13 -14.65 3.63 10.34
CA VAL A 13 -13.79 2.92 9.36
C VAL A 13 -13.46 1.51 9.84
N ASN A 14 -13.21 1.32 11.13
CA ASN A 14 -12.88 -0.01 11.65
C ASN A 14 -14.05 -0.99 11.61
N CYS A 15 -15.29 -0.51 11.70
CA CYS A 15 -16.49 -1.33 11.55
C CYS A 15 -16.68 -1.77 10.09
N GLU A 16 -16.34 -0.90 9.15
CA GLU A 16 -16.54 -1.17 7.73
C GLU A 16 -15.40 -1.98 7.08
N LEU A 17 -14.15 -1.84 7.55
CA LEU A 17 -13.03 -2.50 6.88
C LEU A 17 -12.90 -4.00 7.22
N PRO A 18 -12.97 -4.90 6.21
CA PRO A 18 -12.92 -6.33 6.41
C PRO A 18 -11.52 -6.79 6.82
N VAL A 19 -11.42 -8.00 7.38
CA VAL A 19 -10.16 -8.56 7.87
C VAL A 19 -9.11 -8.74 6.76
N VAL A 20 -9.52 -8.82 5.50
CA VAL A 20 -8.59 -8.98 4.37
C VAL A 20 -7.81 -7.70 4.03
N GLN A 21 -8.28 -6.52 4.45
CA GLN A 21 -7.58 -5.24 4.30
C GLN A 21 -6.70 -4.97 5.52
N ALA A 22 -5.37 -4.92 5.32
CA ALA A 22 -4.39 -4.68 6.36
C ALA A 22 -3.73 -3.29 6.29
N GLY A 23 -3.84 -2.59 5.16
CA GLY A 23 -3.18 -1.29 4.96
C GLY A 23 -3.69 -0.23 5.94
N PHE A 24 -2.76 0.48 6.58
CA PHE A 24 -3.05 1.58 7.50
C PHE A 24 -3.97 1.22 8.67
N ARG A 25 -3.92 -0.04 9.14
CA ARG A 25 -4.68 -0.49 10.31
C ARG A 25 -3.77 -0.78 11.49
N LYS A 26 -4.25 -0.40 12.68
CA LYS A 26 -3.52 -0.67 13.92
C LYS A 26 -3.39 -2.18 14.13
N GLY A 27 -2.16 -2.64 14.40
CA GLY A 27 -1.87 -4.05 14.67
C GLY A 27 -1.88 -4.95 13.44
N ARG A 28 -1.85 -4.37 12.23
CA ARG A 28 -1.74 -5.12 10.97
C ARG A 28 -0.63 -4.50 10.12
N GLY A 29 0.27 -5.33 9.62
CA GLY A 29 1.42 -4.92 8.84
C GLY A 29 1.61 -5.76 7.59
N THR A 30 2.62 -5.37 6.81
CA THR A 30 3.02 -6.12 5.62
C THR A 30 3.45 -7.55 5.95
N ARG A 31 4.09 -7.74 7.12
CA ARG A 31 4.51 -9.06 7.63
C ARG A 31 3.34 -10.03 7.76
N ASP A 32 2.18 -9.55 8.25
CA ASP A 32 1.00 -10.39 8.42
C ASP A 32 0.46 -10.82 7.06
N GLN A 33 0.44 -9.93 6.07
CA GLN A 33 -0.03 -10.29 4.71
C GLN A 33 0.93 -11.24 3.99
N ILE A 34 2.24 -11.06 4.16
CA ILE A 34 3.24 -11.99 3.61
C ILE A 34 3.07 -13.37 4.26
N ALA A 35 2.90 -13.44 5.58
CA ALA A 35 2.64 -14.69 6.29
C ALA A 35 1.33 -15.36 5.82
N ASN A 36 0.26 -14.58 5.65
CA ASN A 36 -1.02 -15.09 5.14
C ASN A 36 -0.86 -15.73 3.76
N ILE A 37 -0.14 -15.10 2.83
CA ILE A 37 0.13 -15.68 1.51
C ILE A 37 0.93 -16.97 1.64
N GLY A 38 1.98 -16.99 2.48
CA GLY A 38 2.77 -18.20 2.74
C GLY A 38 1.91 -19.36 3.24
N TRP A 39 1.05 -19.11 4.25
CA TRP A 39 0.14 -20.12 4.76
C TRP A 39 -0.91 -20.57 3.75
N ILE A 40 -1.42 -19.67 2.91
CA ILE A 40 -2.36 -20.02 1.85
C ILE A 40 -1.69 -20.96 0.83
N ILE A 41 -0.46 -20.65 0.43
CA ILE A 41 0.35 -21.49 -0.46
C ILE A 41 0.60 -22.87 0.16
N GLU A 42 1.03 -22.92 1.43
CA GLU A 42 1.27 -24.17 2.15
C GLU A 42 -0.01 -25.01 2.24
N LYS A 43 -1.16 -24.40 2.56
CA LYS A 43 -2.44 -25.09 2.65
C LYS A 43 -2.99 -25.53 1.29
N ALA A 44 -2.81 -24.73 0.24
CA ALA A 44 -3.16 -25.15 -1.11
C ALA A 44 -2.34 -26.39 -1.53
N ARG A 45 -1.04 -26.42 -1.19
CA ARG A 45 -0.14 -27.55 -1.43
C ARG A 45 -0.56 -28.80 -0.65
N GLU A 46 -0.88 -28.67 0.64
CA GLU A 46 -1.37 -29.77 1.49
C GLU A 46 -2.65 -30.39 0.92
N LEU A 47 -3.53 -29.56 0.35
CA LEU A 47 -4.79 -30.00 -0.27
C LEU A 47 -4.66 -30.37 -1.76
N GLN A 48 -3.44 -30.35 -2.33
CA GLN A 48 -3.17 -30.59 -3.75
C GLN A 48 -4.01 -29.74 -4.70
N LYS A 49 -4.25 -28.49 -4.31
CA LYS A 49 -4.98 -27.52 -5.13
C LYS A 49 -4.04 -26.62 -5.89
N ASN A 50 -4.43 -26.29 -7.12
CA ASN A 50 -3.77 -25.23 -7.87
C ASN A 50 -4.12 -23.88 -7.25
N ILE A 51 -3.19 -22.95 -7.37
CA ILE A 51 -3.37 -21.58 -6.91
C ILE A 51 -2.83 -20.62 -7.95
N TYR A 52 -3.65 -19.64 -8.27
CA TYR A 52 -3.30 -18.56 -9.17
C TYR A 52 -3.43 -17.24 -8.41
N PHE A 53 -2.44 -16.37 -8.56
CA PHE A 53 -2.45 -15.03 -7.98
C PHE A 53 -2.53 -13.97 -9.07
N CYS A 54 -3.29 -12.90 -8.82
CA CYS A 54 -3.23 -11.68 -9.61
C CYS A 54 -2.93 -10.50 -8.69
N PHE A 55 -1.74 -9.92 -8.86
CA PHE A 55 -1.30 -8.71 -8.15
C PHE A 55 -1.74 -7.50 -8.95
N ILE A 56 -2.77 -6.82 -8.46
CA ILE A 56 -3.32 -5.59 -9.03
C ILE A 56 -2.51 -4.39 -8.56
N ASP A 57 -2.10 -3.57 -9.53
CA ASP A 57 -1.52 -2.24 -9.30
C ASP A 57 -2.47 -1.19 -9.89
N TYR A 58 -2.83 -0.19 -9.11
CA TYR A 58 -3.66 0.92 -9.57
C TYR A 58 -2.80 2.08 -10.06
N ALA A 59 -3.12 2.62 -11.22
CA ALA A 59 -2.44 3.79 -11.77
C ALA A 59 -2.80 5.03 -10.94
N LYS A 60 -1.85 5.48 -10.11
CA LYS A 60 -1.99 6.69 -9.26
C LYS A 60 -3.26 6.66 -8.39
N ALA A 61 -3.47 5.56 -7.67
CA ALA A 61 -4.71 5.28 -6.94
C ALA A 61 -5.21 6.46 -6.07
N ILE A 62 -4.29 7.06 -5.31
CA ILE A 62 -4.57 8.18 -4.40
C ILE A 62 -4.93 9.46 -5.17
N ASP A 63 -4.28 9.73 -6.30
CA ASP A 63 -4.48 10.93 -7.10
C ASP A 63 -5.77 10.90 -7.92
N CYS A 64 -6.31 9.70 -8.17
CA CYS A 64 -7.50 9.50 -8.97
C CYS A 64 -8.81 9.56 -8.18
N VAL A 65 -8.77 9.72 -6.85
CA VAL A 65 -9.97 9.79 -6.01
C VAL A 65 -10.80 11.02 -6.36
N ASP A 66 -12.04 10.78 -6.80
CA ASP A 66 -13.03 11.81 -7.10
C ASP A 66 -13.77 12.21 -5.83
N HIS A 67 -13.75 13.51 -5.49
CA HIS A 67 -14.34 14.01 -4.25
C HIS A 67 -15.86 13.84 -4.21
N ASN A 68 -16.56 14.03 -5.33
CA ASN A 68 -18.01 13.89 -5.37
C ASN A 68 -18.43 12.45 -5.09
N LYS A 69 -17.71 11.48 -5.67
CA LYS A 69 -17.92 10.05 -5.38
C LYS A 69 -17.53 9.72 -3.95
N LEU A 70 -16.41 10.25 -3.45
CA LEU A 70 -15.99 10.05 -2.07
C LEU A 70 -17.07 10.47 -1.08
N TRP A 71 -17.67 11.66 -1.22
CA TRP A 71 -18.71 12.11 -0.31
C TRP A 71 -19.97 11.23 -0.33
N LYS A 72 -20.33 10.72 -1.51
CA LYS A 72 -21.44 9.78 -1.66
C LYS A 72 -21.12 8.45 -0.96
N ILE A 73 -19.92 7.91 -1.18
CA ILE A 73 -19.44 6.68 -0.54
C ILE A 73 -19.45 6.82 0.98
N LEU A 74 -18.91 7.92 1.54
CA LEU A 74 -18.90 8.10 2.99
C LEU A 74 -20.31 8.04 3.59
N LYS A 75 -21.29 8.64 2.91
CA LYS A 75 -22.69 8.60 3.35
C LYS A 75 -23.27 7.18 3.29
N GLU A 76 -23.03 6.46 2.20
CA GLU A 76 -23.51 5.08 2.02
C GLU A 76 -22.83 4.08 2.96
N MET A 77 -21.56 4.32 3.31
CA MET A 77 -20.79 3.56 4.30
C MET A 77 -21.11 3.95 5.75
N GLY A 78 -22.20 4.69 5.99
CA GLY A 78 -22.70 4.99 7.32
C GLY A 78 -21.93 6.07 8.09
N ILE A 79 -21.07 6.86 7.44
CA ILE A 79 -20.38 7.97 8.08
C ILE A 79 -21.39 9.11 8.35
N PRO A 80 -21.49 9.61 9.60
CA PRO A 80 -22.45 10.66 9.94
C PRO A 80 -22.29 11.94 9.10
N ASP A 81 -23.43 12.53 8.71
CA ASP A 81 -23.47 13.71 7.84
C ASP A 81 -22.65 14.89 8.38
N HIS A 82 -22.62 15.10 9.70
CA HIS A 82 -21.84 16.18 10.30
C HIS A 82 -20.31 15.98 10.11
N LEU A 83 -19.81 14.74 10.14
CA LEU A 83 -18.40 14.44 9.85
C LEU A 83 -18.10 14.59 8.36
N THR A 84 -19.00 14.11 7.50
CA THR A 84 -18.89 14.27 6.05
C THR A 84 -18.91 15.75 5.64
N CYS A 85 -19.71 16.59 6.30
CA CYS A 85 -19.73 18.04 6.10
C CYS A 85 -18.39 18.69 6.49
N LEU A 86 -17.83 18.33 7.64
CA LEU A 86 -16.51 18.82 8.07
C LEU A 86 -15.41 18.42 7.07
N LEU A 87 -15.44 17.18 6.56
CA LEU A 87 -14.52 16.73 5.52
C LEU A 87 -14.70 17.52 4.22
N ARG A 88 -15.94 17.72 3.76
CA ARG A 88 -16.20 18.50 2.56
C ARG A 88 -15.68 19.93 2.68
N ASN A 89 -15.89 20.57 3.83
CA ASN A 89 -15.37 21.91 4.10
C ASN A 89 -13.85 21.94 4.14
N LEU A 90 -13.21 20.88 4.66
CA LEU A 90 -11.76 20.75 4.62
C LEU A 90 -11.25 20.66 3.17
N TYR A 91 -11.95 19.97 2.28
CA TYR A 91 -11.52 19.78 0.89
C TYR A 91 -12.02 20.86 -0.08
N ALA A 92 -12.87 21.79 0.36
CA ALA A 92 -13.41 22.86 -0.47
C ALA A 92 -12.36 23.94 -0.80
N GLY A 93 -12.38 24.43 -2.04
CA GLY A 93 -11.59 25.59 -2.49
C GLY A 93 -10.08 25.44 -2.32
N GLN A 94 -9.57 24.20 -2.38
CA GLN A 94 -8.16 23.94 -2.16
C GLN A 94 -7.31 24.34 -3.37
N GLU A 95 -6.24 25.08 -3.10
CA GLU A 95 -5.19 25.38 -4.07
C GLU A 95 -3.86 24.77 -3.65
N ALA A 96 -3.04 24.41 -4.63
CA ALA A 96 -1.68 23.94 -4.46
C ALA A 96 -0.73 24.70 -5.39
N THR A 97 0.55 24.69 -5.01
CA THR A 97 1.66 25.10 -5.87
C THR A 97 2.81 24.12 -5.68
N VAL A 98 3.67 23.97 -6.69
CA VAL A 98 4.83 23.09 -6.66
C VAL A 98 6.10 23.92 -6.54
N ARG A 99 6.90 23.63 -5.50
CA ARG A 99 8.24 24.21 -5.37
C ARG A 99 9.25 23.34 -6.11
N THR A 100 9.91 23.93 -7.11
CA THR A 100 10.96 23.31 -7.92
C THR A 100 12.32 23.96 -7.62
N GLY A 101 13.41 23.40 -8.17
CA GLY A 101 14.74 24.04 -8.09
C GLY A 101 14.84 25.38 -8.81
N HIS A 102 13.88 25.70 -9.70
CA HIS A 102 13.84 26.94 -10.47
C HIS A 102 12.85 27.97 -9.92
N GLY A 103 12.19 27.68 -8.79
CA GLY A 103 11.17 28.55 -8.20
C GLY A 103 9.87 27.83 -7.88
N THR A 104 8.86 28.60 -7.46
CA THR A 104 7.53 28.11 -7.11
C THR A 104 6.59 28.35 -8.29
N THR A 105 5.78 27.36 -8.66
CA THR A 105 4.80 27.50 -9.75
C THR A 105 3.64 28.39 -9.35
N ASP A 106 2.79 28.76 -10.30
CA ASP A 106 1.51 29.40 -9.99
C ASP A 106 0.60 28.47 -9.18
N TRP A 107 -0.35 29.08 -8.48
CA TRP A 107 -1.40 28.37 -7.75
C TRP A 107 -2.38 27.71 -8.73
N PHE A 108 -2.76 26.47 -8.45
CA PHE A 108 -3.78 25.75 -9.19
C PHE A 108 -4.74 25.04 -8.24
N GLN A 109 -5.99 24.90 -8.69
CA GLN A 109 -7.06 24.27 -7.90
C GLN A 109 -6.90 22.74 -7.87
N ILE A 110 -7.11 22.15 -6.69
CA ILE A 110 -7.07 20.70 -6.48
C ILE A 110 -8.46 20.12 -6.73
N GLY A 111 -8.68 19.52 -7.90
CA GLY A 111 -9.98 18.93 -8.25
C GLY A 111 -10.11 17.42 -7.98
N LYS A 112 -8.99 16.70 -7.84
CA LYS A 112 -8.93 15.24 -7.63
C LYS A 112 -7.73 14.93 -6.78
N THR A 113 -7.81 13.88 -5.95
CA THR A 113 -6.81 13.39 -4.99
C THR A 113 -7.26 13.51 -3.53
N VAL A 114 -6.86 12.55 -2.70
CA VAL A 114 -6.78 12.80 -1.26
C VAL A 114 -5.43 13.44 -0.94
N ARG A 115 -5.41 14.47 -0.09
CA ARG A 115 -4.21 15.25 0.25
C ARG A 115 -3.01 14.34 0.59
N GLN A 116 -1.96 14.32 -0.23
CA GLN A 116 -0.77 13.53 0.07
C GLN A 116 -0.12 14.01 1.38
N GLY A 117 0.23 13.09 2.27
CA GLY A 117 0.77 13.41 3.60
C GLY A 117 -0.28 13.87 4.63
N CYS A 118 -1.57 13.97 4.25
CA CYS A 118 -2.63 14.19 5.22
C CYS A 118 -2.95 12.88 5.97
N ILE A 119 -3.07 13.00 7.29
CA ILE A 119 -3.36 11.87 8.18
C ILE A 119 -4.75 11.23 7.96
N LEU A 120 -5.66 11.91 7.26
CA LEU A 120 -7.00 11.39 6.93
C LEU A 120 -7.02 10.60 5.62
N SER A 121 -6.10 10.90 4.71
CA SER A 121 -6.07 10.34 3.36
C SER A 121 -6.05 8.81 3.33
N PRO A 122 -5.25 8.12 4.17
CA PRO A 122 -5.27 6.66 4.20
C PRO A 122 -6.64 6.07 4.59
N CYS A 123 -7.30 6.67 5.59
CA CYS A 123 -8.62 6.21 6.05
C CYS A 123 -9.69 6.39 4.97
N LEU A 124 -9.67 7.55 4.29
CA LEU A 124 -10.61 7.86 3.20
C LEU A 124 -10.39 6.96 1.99
N PHE A 125 -9.13 6.73 1.61
CA PHE A 125 -8.81 5.81 0.51
C PHE A 125 -9.24 4.38 0.82
N ASN A 126 -9.00 3.89 2.04
CA ASN A 126 -9.42 2.55 2.43
C ASN A 126 -10.95 2.37 2.34
N LEU A 127 -11.74 3.36 2.77
CA LEU A 127 -13.21 3.31 2.61
C LEU A 127 -13.63 3.33 1.14
N TYR A 128 -12.96 4.16 0.33
CA TYR A 128 -13.21 4.23 -1.11
C TYR A 128 -12.94 2.90 -1.82
N ALA A 129 -11.77 2.30 -1.54
CA ALA A 129 -11.39 1.00 -2.07
C ALA A 129 -12.31 -0.11 -1.56
N GLU A 130 -12.69 -0.09 -0.28
CA GLU A 130 -13.60 -1.08 0.29
C GLU A 130 -14.97 -1.06 -0.39
N TYR A 131 -15.54 0.13 -0.59
CA TYR A 131 -16.81 0.29 -1.28
C TYR A 131 -16.79 -0.33 -2.68
N ILE A 132 -15.72 -0.11 -3.45
CA ILE A 132 -15.53 -0.72 -4.78
C ILE A 132 -15.47 -2.23 -4.68
N MET A 133 -14.74 -2.78 -3.70
CA MET A 133 -14.56 -4.22 -3.54
C MET A 133 -15.86 -4.92 -3.12
N ARG A 134 -16.71 -4.26 -2.31
CA ARG A 134 -18.05 -4.74 -1.98
C ARG A 134 -18.95 -4.76 -3.22
N ASN A 135 -18.97 -3.65 -3.97
CA ASN A 135 -19.80 -3.57 -5.18
C ASN A 135 -19.33 -4.51 -6.30
N ALA A 136 -18.04 -4.86 -6.33
CA ALA A 136 -17.50 -5.88 -7.23
C ALA A 136 -18.02 -7.30 -6.88
N GLY A 137 -18.69 -7.48 -5.74
CA GLY A 137 -19.29 -8.74 -5.33
C GLY A 137 -18.26 -9.82 -5.04
N LEU A 138 -17.13 -9.43 -4.43
CA LEU A 138 -16.06 -10.37 -4.08
C LEU A 138 -16.46 -11.29 -2.93
N GLU A 139 -17.25 -10.83 -1.97
CA GLU A 139 -17.64 -11.65 -0.82
C GLU A 139 -18.62 -12.77 -1.20
N GLU A 140 -19.51 -12.49 -2.15
CA GLU A 140 -20.49 -13.43 -2.68
C GLU A 140 -19.93 -14.33 -3.79
N ALA A 141 -18.74 -14.02 -4.30
CA ALA A 141 -18.10 -14.80 -5.35
C ALA A 141 -17.73 -16.21 -4.84
N GLN A 142 -18.13 -17.22 -5.61
CA GLN A 142 -17.72 -18.61 -5.37
C GLN A 142 -16.26 -18.87 -5.74
N ALA A 143 -15.71 -18.05 -6.64
CA ALA A 143 -14.31 -18.06 -7.05
C ALA A 143 -13.39 -17.65 -5.91
N GLY A 144 -12.27 -18.37 -5.76
CA GLY A 144 -11.33 -18.19 -4.66
C GLY A 144 -10.70 -19.51 -4.22
N ILE A 145 -9.99 -19.48 -3.10
CA ILE A 145 -9.37 -20.66 -2.50
C ILE A 145 -10.17 -21.05 -1.27
N LYS A 146 -10.68 -22.28 -1.26
CA LYS A 146 -11.44 -22.80 -0.13
C LYS A 146 -10.51 -23.45 0.89
N ILE A 147 -10.30 -22.78 2.02
CA ILE A 147 -9.48 -23.24 3.16
C ILE A 147 -10.35 -23.26 4.42
N ALA A 148 -10.41 -24.41 5.10
CA ALA A 148 -11.15 -24.58 6.36
C ALA A 148 -12.61 -24.07 6.32
N GLY A 149 -13.31 -24.31 5.20
CA GLY A 149 -14.71 -23.89 5.01
C GLY A 149 -14.90 -22.41 4.68
N LYS A 150 -13.83 -21.62 4.54
CA LYS A 150 -13.89 -20.21 4.12
C LYS A 150 -13.33 -20.07 2.71
N ASN A 151 -13.97 -19.22 1.91
CA ASN A 151 -13.47 -18.83 0.61
C ASN A 151 -12.56 -17.60 0.74
N ILE A 152 -11.31 -17.71 0.32
CA ILE A 152 -10.32 -16.62 0.35
C ILE A 152 -10.00 -16.28 -1.10
N ASN A 153 -10.43 -15.10 -1.56
CA ASN A 153 -10.21 -14.67 -2.93
C ASN A 153 -9.42 -13.36 -3.07
N ASN A 154 -9.18 -12.66 -1.96
CA ASN A 154 -8.38 -11.45 -1.98
C ASN A 154 -7.64 -11.21 -0.66
N LEU A 155 -6.46 -10.59 -0.78
CA LEU A 155 -5.74 -9.95 0.31
C LEU A 155 -5.34 -8.55 -0.13
N ARG A 156 -5.42 -7.58 0.79
CA ARG A 156 -5.26 -6.16 0.47
C ARG A 156 -4.32 -5.47 1.46
N TYR A 157 -3.49 -4.59 0.92
CA TYR A 157 -2.65 -3.69 1.68
C TYR A 157 -2.67 -2.30 1.03
N ALA A 158 -3.55 -1.42 1.52
CA ALA A 158 -3.81 -0.13 0.90
C ALA A 158 -4.31 -0.30 -0.55
N ASP A 159 -3.58 0.23 -1.53
CA ASP A 159 -3.87 0.10 -2.96
C ASP A 159 -3.39 -1.24 -3.56
N ASP A 160 -2.39 -1.89 -2.95
CA ASP A 160 -1.97 -3.22 -3.37
C ASP A 160 -3.07 -4.25 -3.09
N THR A 161 -3.63 -4.82 -4.15
CA THR A 161 -4.66 -5.86 -4.07
C THR A 161 -4.15 -7.14 -4.72
N THR A 162 -4.23 -8.25 -3.99
CA THR A 162 -3.91 -9.58 -4.52
C THR A 162 -5.19 -10.37 -4.61
N LEU A 163 -5.62 -10.70 -5.83
CA LEU A 163 -6.68 -11.68 -6.07
C LEU A 163 -6.09 -13.08 -6.14
N MET A 164 -6.89 -14.07 -5.77
CA MET A 164 -6.48 -15.46 -5.84
C MET A 164 -7.66 -16.39 -6.15
N ALA A 165 -7.40 -17.46 -6.88
CA ALA A 165 -8.39 -18.48 -7.22
C ALA A 165 -7.74 -19.83 -7.52
N GLU A 166 -8.56 -20.88 -7.59
CA GLU A 166 -8.13 -22.26 -7.89
C GLU A 166 -7.97 -22.50 -9.41
N SER A 167 -8.55 -21.65 -10.27
CA SER A 167 -8.37 -21.70 -11.74
C SER A 167 -8.11 -20.32 -12.36
N GLU A 168 -7.58 -20.31 -13.58
CA GLU A 168 -7.35 -19.09 -14.36
C GLU A 168 -8.67 -18.39 -14.74
N GLU A 169 -9.71 -19.15 -15.08
CA GLU A 169 -11.02 -18.62 -15.45
C GLU A 169 -11.69 -17.92 -14.28
N GLU A 170 -11.61 -18.51 -13.09
CA GLU A 170 -12.09 -17.91 -11.85
C GLU A 170 -11.34 -16.62 -11.52
N LEU A 171 -10.01 -16.64 -11.62
CA LEU A 171 -9.18 -15.46 -11.37
C LEU A 171 -9.50 -14.34 -12.36
N LYS A 172 -9.67 -14.67 -13.64
CA LYS A 172 -10.05 -13.73 -14.69
C LYS A 172 -11.43 -13.13 -14.45
N SER A 173 -12.39 -13.94 -13.98
CA SER A 173 -13.73 -13.46 -13.60
C SER A 173 -13.65 -12.44 -12.46
N LEU A 174 -12.89 -12.74 -11.40
CA LEU A 174 -12.68 -11.82 -10.28
C LEU A 174 -12.00 -10.51 -10.74
N LEU A 175 -10.95 -10.63 -11.56
CA LEU A 175 -10.23 -9.47 -12.09
C LEU A 175 -11.14 -8.57 -12.92
N MET A 176 -11.98 -9.13 -13.78
CA MET A 176 -12.91 -8.36 -14.61
C MET A 176 -13.94 -7.62 -13.77
N LYS A 177 -14.53 -8.27 -12.75
CA LYS A 177 -15.44 -7.61 -11.81
C LYS A 177 -14.79 -6.41 -11.11
N VAL A 178 -13.57 -6.62 -10.57
CA VAL A 178 -12.82 -5.54 -9.89
C VAL A 178 -12.48 -4.41 -10.87
N LYS A 179 -12.08 -4.74 -12.10
CA LYS A 179 -11.76 -3.76 -13.14
C LYS A 179 -12.98 -2.89 -13.48
N GLU A 180 -14.09 -3.51 -13.83
CA GLU A 180 -15.31 -2.83 -14.24
C GLU A 180 -15.84 -1.91 -13.14
N GLU A 181 -15.84 -2.38 -11.90
CA GLU A 181 -16.28 -1.57 -10.77
C GLU A 181 -15.28 -0.44 -10.47
N SER A 182 -13.98 -0.71 -10.49
CA SER A 182 -12.95 0.31 -10.25
C SER A 182 -13.01 1.46 -11.27
N GLU A 183 -13.26 1.15 -12.54
CA GLU A 183 -13.36 2.14 -13.62
C GLU A 183 -14.56 3.09 -13.41
N LYS A 184 -15.70 2.60 -12.88
CA LYS A 184 -16.83 3.45 -12.46
C LYS A 184 -16.42 4.46 -11.41
N PHE A 185 -15.36 4.21 -10.65
CA PHE A 185 -14.82 5.07 -9.60
C PHE A 185 -13.50 5.75 -10.00
N VAL A 186 -13.21 5.84 -11.30
CA VAL A 186 -12.03 6.54 -11.85
C VAL A 186 -10.69 5.90 -11.41
N LEU A 187 -10.72 4.72 -10.78
CA LEU A 187 -9.52 3.94 -10.46
C LEU A 187 -9.21 3.02 -11.64
N LYS A 188 -8.11 3.32 -12.32
CA LYS A 188 -7.65 2.53 -13.46
C LYS A 188 -6.59 1.54 -13.03
N LEU A 189 -6.74 0.29 -13.45
CA LEU A 189 -5.71 -0.72 -13.30
C LEU A 189 -4.53 -0.38 -14.20
N ASN A 190 -3.32 -0.54 -13.67
CA ASN A 190 -2.09 -0.48 -14.42
C ASN A 190 -1.77 -1.87 -15.00
N ILE A 191 -2.18 -2.10 -16.24
CA ILE A 191 -2.03 -3.40 -16.90
C ILE A 191 -0.56 -3.84 -16.97
N GLN A 192 0.37 -2.90 -17.17
CA GLN A 192 1.80 -3.22 -17.27
C GLN A 192 2.42 -3.67 -15.95
N LYS A 193 1.90 -3.15 -14.83
CA LYS A 193 2.38 -3.51 -13.49
C LYS A 193 1.57 -4.63 -12.86
N THR A 194 0.35 -4.86 -13.33
CA THR A 194 -0.50 -5.97 -12.88
C THR A 194 0.13 -7.28 -13.34
N LYS A 195 0.33 -8.23 -12.42
CA LYS A 195 1.00 -9.50 -12.70
C LYS A 195 0.12 -10.66 -12.33
N ILE A 196 -0.01 -11.62 -13.24
CA ILE A 196 -0.65 -12.91 -12.98
C ILE A 196 0.45 -13.94 -12.77
N MET A 197 0.27 -14.78 -11.77
CA MET A 197 1.16 -15.88 -11.45
C MET A 197 0.37 -17.18 -11.40
N ALA A 198 0.82 -18.15 -12.19
CA ALA A 198 0.29 -19.50 -12.26
C ALA A 198 1.35 -20.45 -11.71
N PHE A 199 0.95 -21.32 -10.78
CA PHE A 199 1.85 -22.23 -10.05
C PHE A 199 2.88 -21.47 -9.21
N VAL A 200 3.12 -21.93 -7.98
CA VAL A 200 3.93 -21.21 -7.00
C VAL A 200 5.40 -21.29 -7.41
N SER A 201 5.83 -20.43 -8.32
CA SER A 201 7.23 -20.15 -8.62
C SER A 201 7.67 -18.95 -7.78
N ASP A 202 8.98 -18.79 -7.57
CA ASP A 202 9.55 -17.69 -6.77
C ASP A 202 9.10 -16.28 -7.24
N PHE A 203 8.61 -15.42 -6.34
CA PHE A 203 8.20 -14.03 -6.65
C PHE A 203 8.43 -13.03 -5.53
N ILE A 204 8.24 -11.74 -5.80
CA ILE A 204 8.37 -10.66 -4.82
C ILE A 204 6.98 -10.06 -4.51
N PHE A 205 6.58 -10.08 -3.25
CA PHE A 205 5.34 -9.47 -2.75
C PHE A 205 5.61 -8.58 -1.53
N LEU A 206 5.06 -7.35 -1.54
CA LEU A 206 5.33 -6.31 -0.53
C LEU A 206 6.83 -6.15 -0.21
N GLY A 207 7.66 -6.29 -1.25
CA GLY A 207 9.13 -6.20 -1.17
C GLY A 207 9.86 -7.47 -0.75
N SER A 208 9.16 -8.53 -0.35
CA SER A 208 9.75 -9.80 0.12
C SER A 208 9.66 -10.90 -0.92
N LYS A 209 10.73 -11.69 -1.10
CA LYS A 209 10.71 -12.87 -1.96
C LYS A 209 9.96 -14.01 -1.27
N ILE A 210 8.96 -14.56 -1.95
CA ILE A 210 8.19 -15.76 -1.59
C ILE A 210 8.63 -16.87 -2.53
N THR A 211 8.97 -18.04 -2.00
CA THR A 211 9.41 -19.21 -2.76
C THR A 211 8.40 -20.34 -2.67
N GLU A 212 8.47 -21.30 -3.60
CA GLU A 212 7.57 -22.47 -3.65
C GLU A 212 7.62 -23.35 -2.40
N ASP A 213 8.82 -23.50 -1.85
CA ASP A 213 9.14 -24.34 -0.72
C ASP A 213 9.01 -23.62 0.64
N GLY A 214 8.69 -22.32 0.62
CA GLY A 214 8.67 -21.48 1.82
C GLY A 214 10.06 -21.16 2.40
N ASP A 215 11.15 -21.51 1.71
CA ASP A 215 12.51 -21.22 2.18
C ASP A 215 12.83 -19.71 2.16
N CYS A 216 12.92 -19.14 3.36
CA CYS A 216 13.30 -17.75 3.54
C CYS A 216 14.80 -17.46 3.30
N SER A 217 15.66 -18.48 3.15
CA SER A 217 17.11 -18.31 3.00
C SER A 217 17.47 -17.47 1.77
N HIS A 218 16.73 -17.63 0.68
CA HIS A 218 16.91 -16.83 -0.53
C HIS A 218 16.59 -15.34 -0.32
N GLU A 219 15.52 -15.03 0.43
CA GLU A 219 15.17 -13.65 0.77
C GLU A 219 16.19 -13.04 1.74
N ILE A 220 16.66 -13.79 2.74
CA ILE A 220 17.70 -13.35 3.67
C ILE A 220 18.96 -12.96 2.90
N LYS A 221 19.44 -13.84 2.01
CA LYS A 221 20.60 -13.56 1.15
C LYS A 221 20.37 -12.31 0.29
N ARG A 222 19.19 -12.16 -0.32
CA ARG A 222 18.82 -10.99 -1.13
C ARG A 222 18.86 -9.69 -0.32
N ARG A 223 18.28 -9.67 0.89
CA ARG A 223 18.26 -8.49 1.78
C ARG A 223 19.67 -8.13 2.26
N LEU A 224 20.50 -9.12 2.60
CA LEU A 224 21.91 -8.90 2.95
C LEU A 224 22.70 -8.27 1.80
N LEU A 225 22.49 -8.74 0.57
CA LEU A 225 23.12 -8.17 -0.62
C LEU A 225 22.67 -6.72 -0.89
N LEU A 226 21.37 -6.44 -0.79
CA LEU A 226 20.84 -5.08 -0.93
C LEU A 226 21.43 -4.13 0.14
N GLY A 227 21.48 -4.59 1.40
CA GLY A 227 22.09 -3.82 2.49
C GLY A 227 23.59 -3.55 2.26
N ARG A 228 24.35 -4.58 1.85
CA ARG A 228 25.77 -4.42 1.48
C ARG A 228 25.95 -3.42 0.35
N LYS A 229 25.13 -3.48 -0.71
CA LYS A 229 25.20 -2.57 -1.85
C LYS A 229 24.96 -1.10 -1.45
N VAL A 230 24.00 -0.85 -0.57
CA VAL A 230 23.76 0.49 -0.02
C VAL A 230 24.96 0.95 0.79
N MET A 231 25.49 0.08 1.67
CA MET A 231 26.65 0.41 2.49
C MET A 231 27.90 0.72 1.66
N THR A 232 28.16 -0.04 0.60
CA THR A 232 29.28 0.23 -0.32
C THR A 232 29.12 1.56 -1.07
N ASN A 233 27.89 1.95 -1.40
CA ASN A 233 27.63 3.24 -2.03
C ASN A 233 27.79 4.42 -1.06
N LEU A 234 27.56 4.19 0.23
CA LEU A 234 27.78 5.17 1.30
C LEU A 234 29.24 5.23 1.75
N ASP A 235 30.06 4.24 1.40
CA ASP A 235 31.46 4.13 1.84
C ASP A 235 32.30 5.35 1.41
N SER A 236 32.04 5.92 0.23
CA SER A 236 32.67 7.17 -0.23
C SER A 236 32.25 8.40 0.57
N ILE A 237 31.00 8.44 1.05
CA ILE A 237 30.47 9.52 1.90
C ILE A 237 31.00 9.39 3.32
N LEU A 238 30.99 8.19 3.88
CA LEU A 238 31.48 7.89 5.23
C LEU A 238 33.00 8.10 5.36
N LYS A 239 33.75 7.92 4.27
CA LYS A 239 35.19 8.19 4.19
C LYS A 239 35.54 9.62 3.76
N SER A 240 34.57 10.43 3.35
CA SER A 240 34.80 11.83 3.00
C SER A 240 35.04 12.65 4.27
N ARG A 241 36.18 13.37 4.30
CA ARG A 241 36.55 14.27 5.39
C ARG A 241 35.75 15.58 5.41
N ASP A 242 34.98 15.86 4.36
CA ASP A 242 34.27 17.14 4.21
C ASP A 242 32.99 17.22 5.04
N TYR A 243 32.37 16.09 5.40
CA TYR A 243 31.11 16.06 6.15
C TYR A 243 31.29 16.16 7.68
N PHE A 244 32.45 15.78 8.21
CA PHE A 244 32.75 15.87 9.65
C PHE A 244 33.42 17.19 10.06
N ALA A 245 33.68 18.10 9.12
CA ALA A 245 34.14 19.43 9.43
C ALA A 245 32.96 20.33 9.85
N ILE A 246 32.61 20.29 11.13
CA ILE A 246 31.81 21.36 11.75
C ILE A 246 32.64 22.64 11.63
N LYS A 247 32.32 23.50 10.65
CA LYS A 247 32.82 24.87 10.62
C LYS A 247 32.22 25.63 11.80
N GLY A 248 32.95 25.67 12.91
CA GLY A 248 32.73 26.68 13.95
C GLY A 248 32.96 28.09 13.38
N PRO A 249 32.26 29.11 13.89
CA PRO A 249 32.52 30.48 13.45
C PRO A 249 33.89 30.90 14.00
N SER A 250 34.71 31.45 13.10
CA SER A 250 36.08 31.95 13.31
C SER A 250 37.18 30.88 13.45
N GLY A 251 38.19 31.00 12.59
CA GLY A 251 39.23 30.00 12.38
C GLY A 251 40.12 29.79 13.60
N GLN A 252 40.12 28.56 14.10
CA GLN A 252 41.28 27.84 14.62
C GLN A 252 40.95 26.34 14.56
N GLY A 253 41.71 25.61 13.72
CA GLY A 253 41.54 24.17 13.57
C GLY A 253 42.11 23.44 14.78
N TYR A 254 41.30 22.58 15.40
CA TYR A 254 41.79 21.55 16.30
C TYR A 254 41.81 20.22 15.53
N GLY A 255 43.01 19.75 15.20
CA GLY A 255 43.23 18.42 14.65
C GLY A 255 42.95 17.37 15.73
N PHE A 256 42.08 16.41 15.43
CA PHE A 256 41.97 15.20 16.24
C PHE A 256 43.16 14.29 15.95
N SER A 257 44.04 14.16 16.94
CA SER A 257 45.14 13.21 16.98
C SER A 257 44.61 11.78 16.83
N SER A 258 45.25 11.03 15.94
CA SER A 258 45.04 9.61 15.72
C SER A 258 45.43 8.82 16.96
N GLY A 259 44.44 8.26 17.65
CA GLY A 259 44.66 7.27 18.69
C GLY A 259 43.42 7.07 19.53
N HIS A 260 42.62 6.05 19.20
CA HIS A 260 42.24 4.97 20.12
C HIS A 260 41.31 4.00 19.37
N VAL A 261 41.78 2.76 19.28
CA VAL A 261 41.10 1.58 18.78
C VAL A 261 39.92 1.25 19.70
N TRP A 262 38.77 0.89 19.14
CA TRP A 262 37.75 0.12 19.86
C TRP A 262 37.32 -1.08 19.00
N MET A 263 37.58 -2.27 19.55
CA MET A 263 36.81 -3.49 19.32
C MET A 263 35.38 -3.32 19.83
#